data_AF-A0A4P7FA88-F1
#
_entry.id   AF-A0A4P7FA88-F1
#
_cell.length_a   1.000
_cell.length_b   1.000
_cell.length_c   1.000
_cell.angle_alpha   90.00
_cell.angle_beta   90.00
_cell.angle_gamma   90.00
#
_symmetry.space_group_name_H-M   'P 1'
#
loop_
_entity.id
_entity.type
_entity.pdbx_description
1 polymer ?
#
loop_
_entity_poly.entity_id
_entity_poly.type
_entity_poly.pdbx_seq_one_letter_code
_entity_poly.pdbx_strand_id
1 'polypeptide(L)'
;MIGALSGCGGDSTTPARIQYHQVGLCNVYTTPGGERPTKPNEVYVVYKIEELDNLKRSAVFTFLPNRFYVDQTTAKQQAEMKQKEFVGNKPMGTPDWFNKRNLRRFAAADTSFAQAMGTPAVVPAVIPSGGKLVVNGFTVVPIGVPEETGAGEVDKTFYALSYDALEGDGESIPADPPIVLTNTNPAQTTWPHPDNCQALTPEKLAS
;
A
#
# COMPACT_ATOMS: atom_id res chain seq x y z
N MET A 1 -2.06 -16.31 49.31
CA MET A 1 -1.90 -16.40 47.85
C MET A 1 -2.94 -15.48 47.22
N ILE A 2 -2.54 -14.29 46.81
CA ILE A 2 -3.38 -13.41 45.98
C ILE A 2 -2.74 -13.47 44.60
N GLY A 3 -3.41 -14.18 43.69
CA GLY A 3 -2.99 -14.26 42.29
C GLY A 3 -3.30 -12.94 41.60
N ALA A 4 -2.25 -12.20 41.25
CA ALA A 4 -2.35 -11.08 40.33
C ALA A 4 -2.42 -11.63 38.89
N LEU A 5 -3.64 -11.86 38.39
CA LEU A 5 -3.92 -11.89 36.96
C LEU A 5 -4.33 -10.48 36.55
N SER A 6 -3.36 -9.60 36.36
CA SER A 6 -3.59 -8.25 35.84
C SER A 6 -2.48 -7.90 34.86
N GLY A 7 -2.75 -8.18 33.59
CA GLY A 7 -1.84 -7.86 32.50
C GLY A 7 -2.40 -8.13 31.09
N CYS A 8 -3.72 -8.20 30.91
CA CYS A 8 -4.32 -8.13 29.57
C CYS A 8 -4.79 -6.69 29.34
N GLY A 9 -3.85 -5.81 28.99
CA GLY A 9 -4.12 -4.40 28.70
C GLY A 9 -3.42 -3.98 27.42
N GLY A 10 -3.66 -4.72 26.32
CA GLY A 10 -3.49 -4.14 25.00
C GLY A 10 -4.84 -3.59 24.58
N ASP A 11 -4.93 -2.31 24.24
CA ASP A 11 -6.18 -1.78 23.69
C ASP A 11 -6.39 -2.35 22.28
N SER A 12 -7.58 -2.86 21.99
CA SER A 12 -7.99 -3.29 20.64
C SER A 12 -8.13 -2.11 19.66
N THR A 13 -7.81 -0.89 20.09
CA THR A 13 -7.72 0.31 19.26
C THR A 13 -6.28 0.61 18.85
N THR A 14 -5.28 -0.07 19.43
CA THR A 14 -3.86 0.10 19.06
C THR A 14 -3.65 -0.33 17.61
N PRO A 15 -2.99 0.50 16.78
CA PRO A 15 -2.83 0.17 15.37
C PRO A 15 -1.90 -1.01 15.14
N ALA A 16 -2.21 -1.82 14.13
CA ALA A 16 -1.22 -2.70 13.53
C ALA A 16 -0.27 -1.87 12.65
N ARG A 17 1.00 -2.27 12.59
CA ARG A 17 2.02 -1.56 11.81
C ARG A 17 2.47 -2.40 10.61
N ILE A 18 2.60 -1.75 9.48
CA ILE A 18 3.17 -2.33 8.25
C ILE A 18 4.43 -1.54 7.92
N GLN A 19 5.57 -2.23 7.85
CA GLN A 19 6.83 -1.64 7.42
C GLN A 19 7.04 -1.91 5.93
N TYR A 20 7.34 -0.86 5.17
CA TYR A 20 7.52 -0.95 3.74
C TYR A 20 8.54 0.07 3.25
N HIS A 21 9.00 -0.10 2.02
CA HIS A 21 9.63 1.00 1.28
C HIS A 21 9.39 0.88 -0.21
N GLN A 22 9.50 2.02 -0.90
CA GLN A 22 9.55 2.06 -2.37
C GLN A 22 10.96 1.67 -2.81
N VAL A 23 11.04 0.66 -3.65
CA VAL A 23 12.31 0.19 -4.21
C VAL A 23 12.67 0.96 -5.47
N GLY A 24 11.71 1.11 -6.37
CA GLY A 24 12.01 1.51 -7.73
C GLY A 24 10.77 1.62 -8.60
N LEU A 25 11.01 2.03 -9.83
CA LEU A 25 10.00 2.15 -10.88
C LEU A 25 10.41 1.31 -12.09
N CYS A 26 9.44 0.94 -12.92
CA CYS A 26 9.69 0.26 -14.19
C CYS A 26 8.48 0.37 -15.12
N ASN A 27 8.68 0.09 -16.41
CA ASN A 27 7.63 0.20 -17.43
C ASN A 27 7.05 -1.18 -17.82
N VAL A 28 7.83 -2.24 -17.64
CA VAL A 28 7.43 -3.62 -18.00
C VAL A 28 8.03 -4.63 -17.02
N TYR A 29 7.34 -5.74 -16.79
CA TYR A 29 7.96 -6.95 -16.27
C TYR A 29 7.61 -8.15 -17.15
N THR A 30 8.53 -9.10 -17.28
CA THR A 30 8.36 -10.26 -18.15
C THR A 30 7.96 -11.49 -17.32
N THR A 31 6.84 -12.13 -17.67
CA THR A 31 6.39 -13.41 -17.09
C THR A 31 6.64 -14.56 -18.08
N PRO A 32 6.56 -15.84 -17.66
CA PRO A 32 6.56 -16.97 -18.59
C PRO A 32 5.45 -16.90 -19.65
N GLY A 33 4.35 -16.19 -19.35
CA GLY A 33 3.24 -15.94 -20.27
C GLY A 33 3.40 -14.71 -21.17
N GLY A 34 4.56 -14.05 -21.14
CA GLY A 34 4.86 -12.86 -21.95
C GLY A 34 5.08 -11.60 -21.11
N GLU A 35 5.38 -10.51 -21.82
CA GLU A 35 5.58 -9.19 -21.23
C GLU A 35 4.28 -8.60 -20.67
N ARG A 36 4.41 -7.90 -19.55
CA ARG A 36 3.34 -7.17 -18.89
C ARG A 36 3.73 -5.70 -18.86
N PRO A 37 3.47 -4.94 -19.94
CA PRO A 37 3.73 -3.51 -19.96
C PRO A 37 2.67 -2.77 -19.14
N THR A 38 3.05 -1.64 -18.58
CA THR A 38 2.08 -0.65 -18.10
C THR A 38 1.27 -0.07 -19.26
N LYS A 39 0.16 0.62 -18.93
CA LYS A 39 -0.55 1.41 -19.93
C LYS A 39 0.29 2.63 -20.35
N PRO A 40 -0.04 3.27 -21.49
CA PRO A 40 0.51 4.58 -21.82
C PRO A 40 0.35 5.54 -20.63
N ASN A 41 1.40 6.30 -20.34
CA ASN A 41 1.48 7.23 -19.21
C ASN A 41 1.30 6.57 -17.83
N GLU A 42 1.61 5.27 -17.70
CA GLU A 42 1.70 4.59 -16.41
C GLU A 42 3.10 4.00 -16.20
N VAL A 43 3.52 3.95 -14.93
CA VAL A 43 4.71 3.22 -14.48
C VAL A 43 4.34 2.27 -13.35
N TYR A 44 5.04 1.17 -13.23
CA TYR A 44 4.97 0.31 -12.06
C TYR A 44 5.82 0.91 -10.97
N VAL A 45 5.26 1.11 -9.78
CA VAL A 45 6.02 1.34 -8.55
C VAL A 45 6.13 0.03 -7.80
N VAL A 46 7.36 -0.34 -7.47
CA VAL A 46 7.69 -1.58 -6.76
C VAL A 46 7.89 -1.28 -5.29
N TYR A 47 7.18 -2.02 -4.44
CA TYR A 47 7.30 -1.92 -2.99
C TYR A 47 7.80 -3.24 -2.39
N LYS A 48 8.69 -3.13 -1.41
CA LYS A 48 9.00 -4.22 -0.49
C LYS A 48 8.18 -4.03 0.77
N ILE A 49 7.45 -5.08 1.16
CA ILE A 49 6.78 -5.18 2.45
C ILE A 49 7.66 -6.03 3.35
N GLU A 50 8.21 -5.41 4.38
CA GLU A 50 9.25 -6.01 5.20
C GLU A 50 8.63 -6.77 6.37
N GLU A 51 7.66 -6.16 7.03
CA GLU A 51 7.18 -6.62 8.32
C GLU A 51 5.73 -6.21 8.58
N LEU A 52 5.00 -7.12 9.22
CA LEU A 52 3.70 -6.88 9.82
C LEU A 52 3.83 -7.04 11.34
N ASP A 53 3.57 -5.97 12.06
CA ASP A 53 3.73 -5.89 13.51
C ASP A 53 2.35 -5.70 14.16
N ASN A 54 1.98 -6.67 14.99
CA ASN A 54 0.78 -6.68 15.82
C ASN A 54 1.12 -6.86 17.32
N LEU A 55 2.36 -6.54 17.73
CA LEU A 55 2.90 -6.80 19.07
C LEU A 55 2.14 -6.04 20.16
N LYS A 56 1.67 -4.83 19.88
CA LYS A 56 1.02 -3.95 20.86
C LYS A 56 -0.50 -4.11 20.93
N ARG A 57 -1.07 -4.98 20.08
CA ARG A 57 -2.51 -5.17 19.95
C ARG A 57 -2.94 -6.45 20.65
N SER A 58 -4.10 -6.41 21.31
CA SER A 58 -4.76 -7.54 21.97
C SER A 58 -5.72 -8.33 21.07
N ALA A 59 -5.81 -7.97 19.79
CA ALA A 59 -6.72 -8.55 18.80
C ALA A 59 -5.95 -9.02 17.57
N VAL A 60 -6.53 -9.99 16.85
CA VAL A 60 -5.99 -10.51 15.60
C VAL A 60 -5.97 -9.43 14.52
N PHE A 61 -4.94 -9.44 13.68
CA PHE A 61 -4.84 -8.62 12.48
C PHE A 61 -4.86 -9.52 11.24
N THR A 62 -5.86 -9.35 10.38
CA THR A 62 -5.92 -10.01 9.07
C THR A 62 -5.38 -9.06 8.02
N PHE A 63 -4.25 -9.43 7.44
CA PHE A 63 -3.57 -8.69 6.39
C PHE A 63 -3.97 -9.20 5.00
N LEU A 64 -4.36 -8.27 4.13
CA LEU A 64 -4.79 -8.52 2.76
C LEU A 64 -4.02 -7.62 1.79
N PRO A 65 -3.08 -8.17 1.01
CA PRO A 65 -2.18 -7.37 0.16
C PRO A 65 -2.90 -6.56 -0.93
N ASN A 66 -4.03 -7.06 -1.42
CA ASN A 66 -4.85 -6.37 -2.43
C ASN A 66 -5.54 -5.10 -1.91
N ARG A 67 -5.41 -4.77 -0.62
CA ARG A 67 -5.87 -3.51 -0.04
C ARG A 67 -4.80 -2.42 -0.05
N PHE A 68 -3.57 -2.72 -0.47
CA PHE A 68 -2.60 -1.67 -0.71
C PHE A 68 -3.01 -0.82 -1.89
N TYR A 69 -2.83 0.50 -1.75
CA TYR A 69 -3.04 1.44 -2.85
C TYR A 69 -2.13 2.66 -2.73
N VAL A 70 -1.95 3.34 -3.86
CA VAL A 70 -1.41 4.70 -3.93
C VAL A 70 -2.56 5.64 -4.25
N ASP A 71 -2.69 6.70 -3.46
CA ASP A 71 -3.65 7.78 -3.70
C ASP A 71 -3.05 8.81 -4.67
N GLN A 72 -3.64 8.97 -5.84
CA GLN A 72 -3.21 9.95 -6.85
C GLN A 72 -4.02 11.25 -6.82
N THR A 73 -4.76 11.52 -5.74
CA THR A 73 -5.49 12.79 -5.60
C THR A 73 -4.52 13.97 -5.51
N THR A 74 -4.68 14.94 -6.41
CA THR A 74 -3.94 16.21 -6.35
C THR A 74 -4.42 17.06 -5.17
N ALA A 75 -3.57 17.97 -4.67
CA ALA A 75 -3.95 18.92 -3.61
C ALA A 75 -5.18 19.77 -3.99
N LYS A 76 -5.30 20.13 -5.28
CA LYS A 76 -6.47 20.83 -5.81
C LYS A 76 -7.74 19.99 -5.71
N GLN A 77 -7.68 18.71 -6.11
CA GLN A 77 -8.81 17.79 -5.96
C GLN A 77 -9.16 17.56 -4.49
N GLN A 78 -8.17 17.44 -3.61
CA GLN A 78 -8.41 17.33 -2.16
C GLN A 78 -9.10 18.59 -1.60
N ALA A 79 -8.70 19.79 -2.02
CA ALA A 79 -9.33 21.04 -1.62
C ALA A 79 -10.78 21.15 -2.16
N GLU A 80 -11.02 20.77 -3.42
CA GLU A 80 -12.36 20.76 -4.02
C GLU A 80 -13.29 19.74 -3.33
N MET A 81 -12.77 18.58 -2.92
CA MET A 81 -13.53 17.58 -2.15
C MET A 81 -13.90 18.12 -0.75
N LYS A 82 -12.94 18.73 -0.03
CA LYS A 82 -13.19 19.38 1.28
C LYS A 82 -14.19 20.52 1.18
N GLN A 83 -14.16 21.29 0.08
CA GLN A 83 -15.09 22.39 -0.15
C GLN A 83 -16.51 21.90 -0.42
N LYS A 84 -16.69 20.79 -1.14
CA LYS A 84 -18.00 20.17 -1.39
C LYS A 84 -18.61 19.53 -0.15
N GLU A 85 -17.80 19.04 0.78
CA GLU A 85 -18.25 18.54 2.08
C GLU A 85 -18.85 19.66 2.96
N PHE A 86 -18.36 20.90 2.81
CA PHE A 86 -18.78 22.05 3.61
C PHE A 86 -19.99 22.82 3.05
N VAL A 87 -20.38 22.60 1.79
CA VAL A 87 -21.49 23.32 1.13
C VAL A 87 -22.67 22.36 0.97
N GLY A 88 -23.54 22.35 1.97
CA GLY A 88 -24.57 21.32 2.15
C GLY A 88 -25.67 21.18 1.06
N ASN A 89 -26.42 20.09 1.21
CA ASN A 89 -27.79 19.84 0.71
C ASN A 89 -28.07 20.01 -0.80
N LYS A 90 -27.34 19.30 -1.67
CA LYS A 90 -27.91 18.83 -2.96
C LYS A 90 -27.50 17.38 -3.27
N PRO A 91 -28.44 16.50 -3.64
CA PRO A 91 -28.11 15.20 -4.21
C PRO A 91 -27.94 15.36 -5.72
N MET A 92 -26.72 15.23 -6.26
CA MET A 92 -26.48 14.79 -7.65
C MET A 92 -25.00 14.89 -8.04
N GLY A 93 -24.50 13.80 -8.65
CA GLY A 93 -23.13 13.63 -9.14
C GLY A 93 -22.50 12.40 -8.48
N THR A 94 -21.74 11.61 -9.24
CA THR A 94 -21.04 10.38 -8.78
C THR A 94 -20.55 10.57 -7.35
N PRO A 95 -20.98 9.73 -6.39
CA PRO A 95 -20.68 9.98 -4.98
C PRO A 95 -19.20 10.27 -4.77
N ASP A 96 -18.87 11.24 -3.92
CA ASP A 96 -17.49 11.69 -3.67
C ASP A 96 -16.52 10.52 -3.39
N TRP A 97 -17.03 9.45 -2.77
CA TRP A 97 -16.31 8.19 -2.57
C TRP A 97 -15.97 7.43 -3.86
N PHE A 98 -16.81 7.45 -4.90
CA PHE A 98 -16.49 6.86 -6.22
C PHE A 98 -15.36 7.63 -6.90
N ASN A 99 -15.34 8.96 -6.82
CA ASN A 99 -14.26 9.77 -7.40
C ASN A 99 -12.94 9.53 -6.65
N LYS A 100 -12.98 9.43 -5.31
CA LYS A 100 -11.82 9.01 -4.50
C LYS A 100 -11.33 7.62 -4.90
N ARG A 101 -12.24 6.65 -5.08
CA ARG A 101 -11.89 5.27 -5.46
C ARG A 101 -11.24 5.18 -6.84
N ASN A 102 -11.67 6.01 -7.80
CA ASN A 102 -11.11 6.03 -9.16
C ASN A 102 -9.67 6.58 -9.20
N LEU A 103 -9.26 7.36 -8.21
CA LEU A 103 -7.90 7.93 -8.10
C LEU A 103 -6.96 7.05 -7.25
N ARG A 104 -7.50 6.02 -6.59
CA ARG A 104 -6.70 5.00 -5.89
C ARG A 104 -6.24 3.95 -6.89
N ARG A 105 -4.93 3.75 -6.96
CA ARG A 105 -4.33 2.65 -7.71
C ARG A 105 -3.99 1.53 -6.76
N PHE A 106 -4.68 0.41 -6.89
CA PHE A 106 -4.46 -0.74 -6.03
C PHE A 106 -3.28 -1.57 -6.50
N ALA A 107 -2.59 -2.19 -5.54
CA ALA A 107 -1.57 -3.18 -5.82
C ALA A 107 -2.13 -4.33 -6.66
N ALA A 108 -1.28 -4.90 -7.52
CA ALA A 108 -1.63 -6.08 -8.28
C ALA A 108 -2.08 -7.21 -7.34
N ALA A 109 -3.25 -7.78 -7.61
CA ALA A 109 -3.86 -8.79 -6.74
C ALA A 109 -3.21 -10.18 -6.90
N ASP A 110 -2.48 -10.42 -7.98
CA ASP A 110 -1.82 -11.68 -8.27
C ASP A 110 -0.31 -11.65 -7.94
N THR A 111 0.30 -12.83 -7.92
CA THR A 111 1.71 -13.01 -7.54
C THR A 111 2.67 -13.05 -8.72
N SER A 112 2.18 -12.80 -9.95
CA SER A 112 2.98 -12.99 -11.17
C SER A 112 4.20 -12.06 -11.23
N PHE A 113 4.09 -10.84 -10.70
CA PHE A 113 5.21 -9.92 -10.56
C PHE A 113 6.33 -10.53 -9.71
N ALA A 114 6.02 -10.94 -8.48
CA ALA A 114 7.01 -11.49 -7.58
C ALA A 114 7.65 -12.78 -8.14
N GLN A 115 6.85 -13.63 -8.81
CA GLN A 115 7.32 -14.82 -9.52
C GLN A 115 8.27 -14.47 -10.67
N ALA A 116 7.93 -13.47 -11.50
CA ALA A 116 8.76 -12.98 -12.59
C ALA A 116 10.11 -12.43 -12.11
N MET A 117 10.10 -11.82 -10.91
CA MET A 117 11.28 -11.26 -10.27
C MET A 117 12.13 -12.30 -9.51
N GLY A 118 11.63 -13.53 -9.34
CA GLY A 118 12.30 -14.53 -8.50
C GLY A 118 12.32 -14.17 -7.01
N THR A 119 11.33 -13.40 -6.56
CA THR A 119 11.24 -12.87 -5.18
C THR A 119 10.00 -13.40 -4.45
N PRO A 120 9.98 -13.36 -3.10
CA PRO A 120 8.77 -13.70 -2.34
C PRO A 120 7.62 -12.74 -2.67
N ALA A 121 6.41 -13.27 -2.86
CA ALA A 121 5.21 -12.46 -3.01
C ALA A 121 4.68 -12.03 -1.65
N VAL A 122 4.05 -10.86 -1.59
CA VAL A 122 3.23 -10.47 -0.45
C VAL A 122 1.91 -11.25 -0.52
N VAL A 123 1.63 -12.09 0.47
CA VAL A 123 0.44 -12.95 0.51
C VAL A 123 -0.46 -12.61 1.71
N PRO A 124 -1.77 -12.94 1.64
CA PRO A 124 -2.65 -12.83 2.80
C PRO A 124 -2.09 -13.54 4.04
N ALA A 125 -2.23 -12.91 5.20
CA ALA A 125 -1.74 -13.46 6.45
C ALA A 125 -2.66 -13.10 7.62
N VAL A 126 -2.71 -13.96 8.62
CA VAL A 126 -3.39 -13.69 9.90
C VAL A 126 -2.31 -13.61 10.98
N ILE A 127 -2.18 -12.45 11.58
CA ILE A 127 -1.18 -12.16 12.60
C ILE A 127 -1.90 -12.21 13.96
N PRO A 128 -1.55 -13.15 14.85
CA PRO A 128 -2.20 -13.25 16.14
C PRO A 128 -1.97 -11.99 16.99
N SER A 129 -2.78 -11.83 18.03
CA SER A 129 -2.54 -10.83 19.09
C SER A 129 -1.12 -10.96 19.63
N GLY A 130 -0.42 -9.84 19.80
CA GLY A 130 0.98 -9.86 20.26
C GLY A 130 1.96 -10.50 19.27
N GLY A 131 1.52 -10.74 18.03
CA GLY A 131 2.29 -11.42 16.99
C GLY A 131 3.06 -10.47 16.10
N LYS A 132 4.02 -11.03 15.36
CA LYS A 132 4.82 -10.33 14.36
C LYS A 132 5.17 -11.30 13.23
N LEU A 133 5.17 -10.81 12.00
CA LEU A 133 5.53 -11.59 10.81
C LEU A 133 6.54 -10.80 9.97
N VAL A 134 7.70 -11.41 9.73
CA VAL A 134 8.64 -10.92 8.72
C VAL A 134 8.17 -11.43 7.36
N VAL A 135 7.88 -10.51 6.45
CA VAL A 135 7.31 -10.81 5.14
C VAL A 135 8.41 -10.84 4.09
N ASN A 136 9.22 -9.78 3.99
CA ASN A 136 10.21 -9.58 2.91
C ASN A 136 9.66 -9.90 1.52
N GLY A 137 8.41 -9.51 1.30
CA GLY A 137 7.67 -9.79 0.06
C GLY A 137 7.55 -8.56 -0.82
N PHE A 138 7.34 -8.79 -2.11
CA PHE A 138 7.26 -7.72 -3.09
C PHE A 138 5.88 -7.63 -3.72
N THR A 139 5.46 -6.40 -3.96
CA THR A 139 4.23 -6.07 -4.69
C THR A 139 4.49 -4.89 -5.61
N VAL A 140 3.58 -4.70 -6.56
CA VAL A 140 3.68 -3.68 -7.58
C VAL A 140 2.35 -2.94 -7.72
N VAL A 141 2.41 -1.64 -7.90
CA VAL A 141 1.24 -0.78 -8.10
C VAL A 141 1.42 -0.01 -9.42
N PRO A 142 0.48 -0.09 -10.38
CA PRO A 142 0.52 0.72 -11.59
C PRO A 142 0.04 2.15 -11.29
N ILE A 143 0.88 3.14 -11.53
CA ILE A 143 0.63 4.54 -11.18
C ILE A 143 0.60 5.37 -12.46
N GLY A 144 -0.41 6.24 -12.61
CA GLY A 144 -0.43 7.22 -13.69
C GLY A 144 0.66 8.28 -13.47
N VAL A 145 1.47 8.53 -14.49
CA VAL A 145 2.41 9.66 -14.52
C VAL A 145 1.68 10.83 -15.19
N PRO A 146 1.44 11.95 -14.49
CA PRO A 146 0.88 13.14 -15.10
C PRO A 146 1.75 13.59 -16.28
N GLU A 147 1.16 14.00 -17.41
CA GLU A 147 1.92 14.49 -18.59
C GLU A 147 2.85 15.67 -18.26
N GLU A 148 2.49 16.43 -17.23
CA GLU A 148 3.24 17.57 -16.68
C GLU A 148 4.46 17.16 -15.83
N THR A 149 4.50 15.90 -15.35
CA THR A 149 5.64 15.31 -14.67
C THR A 149 6.56 14.71 -15.74
N GLY A 150 7.60 15.45 -16.13
CA GLY A 150 8.58 14.94 -17.08
C GLY A 150 9.21 13.62 -16.60
N ALA A 151 9.70 12.79 -17.52
CA ALA A 151 10.26 11.45 -17.18
C ALA A 151 11.34 11.46 -16.08
N GLY A 152 12.11 12.56 -15.94
CA GLY A 152 13.13 12.74 -14.90
C GLY A 152 12.65 13.37 -13.58
N GLU A 153 11.33 13.44 -13.38
CA GLU A 153 10.68 13.85 -12.13
C GLU A 153 9.98 12.65 -11.45
N VAL A 154 9.60 11.64 -12.23
CA VAL A 154 9.05 10.37 -11.75
C VAL A 154 10.06 9.60 -10.88
N ASP A 155 11.33 9.57 -11.29
CA ASP A 155 12.43 8.94 -10.55
C ASP A 155 12.78 9.66 -9.22
N LYS A 156 12.26 10.87 -9.00
CA LYS A 156 12.40 11.66 -7.77
C LYS A 156 11.13 11.70 -6.94
N THR A 157 10.11 10.94 -7.33
CA THR A 157 8.82 10.94 -6.65
C THR A 157 8.71 9.74 -5.71
N PHE A 158 8.48 10.03 -4.43
CA PHE A 158 8.01 9.02 -3.48
C PHE A 158 6.50 8.87 -3.61
N TYR A 159 6.05 7.69 -3.99
CA TYR A 159 4.64 7.33 -4.02
C TYR A 159 4.28 6.67 -2.69
N ALA A 160 3.59 7.41 -1.82
CA ALA A 160 3.21 6.91 -0.51
C ALA A 160 2.20 5.75 -0.64
N LEU A 161 2.56 4.60 -0.06
CA LEU A 161 1.67 3.46 0.02
C LEU A 161 0.67 3.69 1.16
N SER A 162 -0.58 3.32 0.91
CA SER A 162 -1.69 3.34 1.87
C SER A 162 -2.38 1.98 1.90
N TYR A 163 -3.16 1.73 2.94
CA TYR A 163 -3.91 0.48 3.12
C TYR A 163 -5.39 0.79 3.30
N ASP A 164 -6.25 0.18 2.50
CA ASP A 164 -7.69 0.41 2.50
C ASP A 164 -8.34 -0.39 3.64
N ALA A 165 -8.21 0.13 4.86
CA ALA A 165 -8.83 -0.47 6.03
C ALA A 165 -10.36 -0.38 5.91
N LEU A 166 -11.05 -1.50 6.14
CA LEU A 166 -12.51 -1.50 6.21
C LEU A 166 -12.96 -0.72 7.45
N GLU A 167 -13.67 0.37 7.21
CA GLU A 167 -14.54 0.97 8.21
C GLU A 167 -15.74 0.04 8.37
N GLY A 168 -15.72 -0.80 9.40
CA GLY A 168 -16.84 -1.69 9.70
C GLY A 168 -18.12 -0.89 9.94
N ASP A 169 -19.27 -1.53 9.72
CA ASP A 169 -20.58 -0.90 9.91
C ASP A 169 -21.08 -1.00 11.37
N GLY A 170 -20.26 -1.55 12.27
CA GLY A 170 -20.57 -1.70 13.69
C GLY A 170 -21.55 -2.85 14.01
N GLU A 171 -22.08 -3.56 12.99
CA GLU A 171 -23.09 -4.60 13.18
C GLU A 171 -22.73 -5.91 12.48
N SER A 172 -22.44 -5.87 11.17
CA SER A 172 -22.30 -7.06 10.32
C SER A 172 -20.87 -7.29 9.83
N ILE A 173 -20.09 -6.20 9.71
CA ILE A 173 -18.72 -6.24 9.22
C ILE A 173 -17.82 -5.69 10.33
N PRO A 174 -16.97 -6.54 10.94
CA PRO A 174 -15.95 -6.06 11.86
C PRO A 174 -15.05 -5.05 11.15
N ALA A 175 -14.86 -3.88 11.75
CA ALA A 175 -13.90 -2.91 11.24
C ALA A 175 -12.49 -3.50 11.27
N ASP A 176 -11.70 -3.20 10.25
CA ASP A 176 -10.27 -3.42 10.31
C ASP A 176 -9.70 -2.61 11.49
N PRO A 177 -8.61 -3.10 12.11
CA PRO A 177 -7.90 -2.28 13.08
C PRO A 177 -7.37 -1.00 12.43
N PRO A 178 -7.11 0.07 13.20
CA PRO A 178 -6.29 1.17 12.71
C PRO A 178 -4.96 0.62 12.17
N ILE A 179 -4.55 1.08 10.99
CA ILE A 179 -3.30 0.64 10.34
C ILE A 179 -2.35 1.84 10.23
N VAL A 180 -1.09 1.63 10.62
CA VAL A 180 -0.01 2.60 10.41
C VAL A 180 1.01 2.00 9.46
N LEU A 181 1.21 2.64 8.31
CA LEU A 181 2.29 2.29 7.38
C LEU A 181 3.53 3.14 7.69
N THR A 182 4.68 2.50 7.79
CA THR A 182 5.97 3.15 8.06
C THR A 182 6.89 2.94 6.86
N ASN A 183 7.30 4.03 6.21
CA ASN A 183 8.37 3.98 5.23
C ASN A 183 9.72 3.77 5.95
N THR A 184 10.45 2.70 5.60
CA THR A 184 11.73 2.35 6.22
C THR A 184 12.95 3.03 5.59
N ASN A 185 12.80 3.65 4.41
CA ASN A 185 13.86 4.43 3.74
C ASN A 185 13.48 5.91 3.48
N PRO A 186 12.98 6.68 4.48
CA PRO A 186 12.44 8.02 4.25
C PRO A 186 13.47 9.05 3.78
N ALA A 187 14.78 8.76 3.93
CA ALA A 187 15.86 9.62 3.46
C ALA A 187 16.13 9.46 1.95
N GLN A 188 15.59 8.43 1.30
CA GLN A 188 15.76 8.22 -0.14
C GLN A 188 14.88 9.19 -0.91
N THR A 189 15.49 9.91 -1.84
CA THR A 189 14.83 10.94 -2.66
C THR A 189 14.88 10.65 -4.16
N THR A 190 15.52 9.54 -4.55
CA THR A 190 15.65 9.09 -5.94
C THR A 190 15.50 7.58 -6.02
N TRP A 191 14.84 7.09 -7.06
CA TRP A 191 14.54 5.68 -7.25
C TRP A 191 14.99 5.22 -8.64
N PRO A 192 15.59 4.03 -8.75
CA PRO A 192 15.95 3.46 -10.04
C PRO A 192 14.69 3.26 -10.89
N HIS A 193 14.77 3.65 -12.17
CA HIS A 193 13.69 3.51 -13.15
C HIS A 193 14.20 2.84 -14.44
N PRO A 194 14.63 1.56 -14.39
CA PRO A 194 14.90 0.81 -15.62
C PRO A 194 13.61 0.57 -16.41
N ASP A 195 13.74 0.32 -17.72
CA ASP A 195 12.59 -0.05 -18.54
C ASP A 195 11.92 -1.33 -18.02
N ASN A 196 12.72 -2.34 -17.73
CA ASN A 196 12.25 -3.64 -17.26
C ASN A 196 12.51 -3.83 -15.76
N CYS A 197 11.48 -4.22 -15.01
CA CYS A 197 11.55 -4.41 -13.56
C CYS A 197 12.61 -5.43 -13.15
N GLN A 198 12.92 -6.42 -13.99
CA GLN A 198 13.99 -7.40 -13.74
C GLN A 198 15.37 -6.77 -13.49
N ALA A 199 15.61 -5.53 -13.94
CA ALA A 199 16.86 -4.80 -13.66
C ALA A 199 16.89 -4.13 -12.27
N LEU A 200 15.77 -4.10 -11.55
CA LEU A 200 15.71 -3.78 -10.13
C LEU A 200 16.26 -5.01 -9.37
N THR A 201 17.58 -5.06 -9.15
CA THR A 201 18.25 -6.25 -8.56
C THR A 201 17.74 -6.57 -7.14
N PRO A 202 17.66 -7.85 -6.72
CA PRO A 202 17.27 -8.28 -5.37
C PRO A 202 18.04 -7.61 -4.22
N GLU A 203 19.33 -7.33 -4.41
CA GLU A 203 20.15 -6.60 -3.41
C GLU A 203 19.75 -5.12 -3.29
N LYS A 204 19.34 -4.48 -4.40
CA LYS A 204 18.75 -3.13 -4.42
C LYS A 204 17.27 -3.10 -4.01
N LEU A 205 16.60 -4.25 -4.09
CA LEU A 205 15.24 -4.49 -3.61
C LEU A 205 15.22 -4.80 -2.10
N ALA A 206 16.35 -5.20 -1.50
CA ALA A 206 16.45 -5.60 -0.11
C ALA A 206 17.21 -4.60 0.79
N SER A 207 17.88 -3.61 0.22
CA SER A 207 18.69 -2.59 0.92
C SER A 207 17.94 -1.29 1.13
#